data_AF-A0A843AI44-F1
#
_entry.id   AF-A0A843AI44-F1
#
_cell.length_a   1.000
_cell.length_b   1.000
_cell.length_c   1.000
_cell.angle_alpha   90.00
_cell.angle_beta   90.00
_cell.angle_gamma   90.00
#
_symmetry.space_group_name_H-M   'P 1'
#
loop_
_entity.id
_entity.type
_entity.pdbx_description
1 polymer ?
#
loop_
_entity_poly.entity_id
_entity_poly.type
_entity_poly.pdbx_seq_one_letter_code
_entity_poly.pdbx_strand_id
1 'polypeptide(L)' 'MLSLFITLTVFSFSYLGETRIDAYISMFVLEYAVLKAVVRPRRKGRDWLFIILIAVFAIFVSIRIYEVII' A
#
# COMPACT_ATOMS: atom_id res chain seq x y z
N MET A 1 7.62 9.41 10.00
CA MET A 1 6.67 9.89 8.96
C MET A 1 5.84 8.73 8.42
N LEU A 2 6.44 7.72 7.80
CA LEU A 2 5.67 6.58 7.23
C LEU A 2 4.81 5.84 8.26
N SER A 3 5.30 5.62 9.48
CA SER A 3 4.51 5.03 10.57
C SER A 3 3.28 5.84 10.94
N LEU A 4 3.34 7.17 10.88
CA LEU A 4 2.21 8.05 11.19
C LEU A 4 1.10 7.93 10.14
N PHE A 5 1.47 7.85 8.87
CA PHE A 5 0.53 7.62 7.77
C PHE A 5 -0.15 6.26 7.93
N ILE A 6 0.61 5.19 8.14
CA ILE A 6 0.06 3.83 8.38
C ILE A 6 -0.93 3.81 9.56
N THR A 7 -0.60 4.45 10.68
CA THR A 7 -1.52 4.48 11.83
C THR A 7 -2.81 5.24 11.50
N LEU A 8 -2.72 6.33 10.73
CA LEU A 8 -3.89 7.08 10.25
C LEU A 8 -4.75 6.28 9.29
N THR A 9 -4.16 5.52 8.36
CA THR A 9 -4.89 4.64 7.44
C THR A 9 -5.58 3.52 8.18
N VAL A 10 -4.88 2.84 9.10
CA VAL A 10 -5.45 1.76 9.92
C VAL A 10 -6.60 2.29 10.76
N PHE A 11 -6.43 3.45 11.41
CA PHE A 11 -7.49 4.06 12.20
C PHE A 11 -8.68 4.47 11.34
N SER A 12 -8.44 5.07 10.17
CA SER A 12 -9.51 5.51 9.25
C SER A 12 -10.31 4.33 8.71
N PHE A 13 -9.65 3.25 8.28
CA PHE A 13 -10.35 2.05 7.81
C PHE A 13 -11.05 1.29 8.94
N SER A 14 -10.44 1.22 10.13
CA SER A 14 -11.08 0.64 11.30
C SER A 14 -12.32 1.43 11.71
N TYR A 15 -12.30 2.76 11.60
CA TYR A 15 -13.45 3.61 11.84
C TYR A 15 -14.56 3.42 10.80
N LEU A 16 -14.18 3.19 9.54
CA LEU A 16 -15.10 2.86 8.45
C LEU A 16 -15.65 1.43 8.54
N GLY A 17 -15.16 0.61 9.48
CA GLY A 17 -15.55 -0.80 9.62
C GLY A 17 -15.07 -1.67 8.45
N GLU A 18 -14.10 -1.19 7.67
CA GLU A 18 -13.60 -1.89 6.51
C GLU A 18 -12.69 -3.03 6.95
N THR A 19 -13.06 -4.26 6.59
CA THR A 19 -12.32 -5.48 6.95
C THR A 19 -11.58 -6.08 5.76
N ARG A 20 -11.79 -5.54 4.55
CA ARG A 20 -11.16 -6.03 3.32
C ARG A 20 -9.67 -5.75 3.31
N ILE A 21 -8.87 -6.80 3.50
CA ILE A 21 -7.41 -6.75 3.53
C ILE A 21 -6.83 -6.13 2.24
N ASP A 22 -7.48 -6.33 1.09
CA ASP A 22 -7.06 -5.76 -0.19
C ASP A 22 -7.00 -4.23 -0.18
N ALA A 23 -7.96 -3.58 0.49
CA ALA A 23 -8.03 -2.12 0.59
C ALA A 23 -6.88 -1.56 1.43
N TYR A 24 -6.55 -2.23 2.54
CA TYR A 24 -5.41 -1.86 3.39
C TYR A 24 -4.08 -1.98 2.64
N ILE A 25 -3.87 -3.10 1.95
CA ILE A 25 -2.64 -3.35 1.19
C ILE A 25 -2.48 -2.31 0.07
N SER A 26 -3.57 -2.00 -0.63
CA SER A 26 -3.59 -0.98 -1.68
C SER A 26 -3.19 0.40 -1.14
N MET A 27 -3.75 0.78 0.01
CA MET A 27 -3.44 2.06 0.66
C MET A 27 -1.99 2.14 1.15
N PHE A 28 -1.45 1.08 1.76
CA PHE A 28 -0.05 1.07 2.21
C PHE A 28 0.94 1.21 1.05
N VAL A 29 0.63 0.59 -0.09
CA VAL A 29 1.45 0.69 -1.30
C VAL A 29 1.40 2.11 -1.86
N LEU A 30 0.22 2.70 -1.90
CA LEU A 30 0.02 4.09 -2.33
C LEU A 30 0.74 5.07 -1.40
N GLU A 31 0.58 4.95 -0.09
CA GLU A 31 1.23 5.82 0.89
C GLU A 31 2.75 5.78 0.77
N TYR A 32 3.32 4.58 0.61
CA TYR A 32 4.76 4.43 0.40
C TYR A 32 5.20 5.08 -0.92
N ALA A 33 4.44 4.89 -2.00
CA ALA A 33 4.73 5.48 -3.31
C ALA A 33 4.67 7.03 -3.25
N VAL A 34 3.64 7.57 -2.60
CA VAL A 34 3.44 9.02 -2.42
C VAL A 34 4.54 9.61 -1.54
N LEU A 35 4.86 9.00 -0.39
CA LEU A 35 5.95 9.46 0.47
C LEU A 35 7.29 9.45 -0.27
N LYS A 36 7.56 8.41 -1.07
CA LYS A 36 8.75 8.35 -1.90
C LYS A 36 8.76 9.45 -2.96
N ALA A 37 7.62 9.76 -3.59
CA ALA A 37 7.50 10.83 -4.58
C ALA A 37 7.66 12.22 -3.98
N VAL A 38 7.06 12.48 -2.80
CA VAL A 38 7.09 13.77 -2.08
C VAL A 38 8.46 14.03 -1.49
N VAL A 39 9.04 13.06 -0.79
CA VAL A 39 10.37 13.19 -0.16
C VAL A 39 11.48 13.16 -1.22
N ARG A 40 11.18 12.63 -2.42
CA ARG A 40 12.03 12.57 -3.62
C ARG A 40 13.50 12.32 -3.27
N PRO A 41 13.84 11.17 -2.65
CA PRO A 41 15.20 10.91 -2.19
C PRO A 41 16.15 10.89 -3.40
N ARG A 42 17.15 11.78 -3.37
CA ARG A 42 18.15 11.97 -4.44
C ARG A 42 19.07 10.76 -4.67
N ARG A 43 18.99 9.70 -3.86
CA ARG A 43 19.87 8.52 -3.94
C ARG A 43 19.25 7.42 -4.81
N LYS A 44 19.91 7.18 -5.96
CA LYS A 44 19.71 6.11 -6.96
C LYS A 44 20.09 4.70 -6.42
N GLY A 45 19.55 4.30 -5.27
CA GLY A 45 19.68 2.92 -4.77
C GLY A 45 18.61 2.01 -5.35
N ARG A 46 18.89 0.70 -5.48
CA ARG A 46 17.84 -0.28 -5.84
C ARG A 46 16.87 -0.41 -4.66
N ASP A 47 15.64 0.02 -4.90
CA ASP A 47 14.65 0.24 -3.84
C ASP A 47 13.84 -1.04 -3.57
N TRP A 48 14.48 -1.99 -2.90
CA TRP A 48 13.96 -3.33 -2.64
C TRP A 48 12.62 -3.32 -1.89
N LEU A 49 12.44 -2.37 -0.97
CA LEU A 49 11.19 -2.18 -0.24
C LEU A 49 10.02 -1.87 -1.17
N PHE A 50 10.24 -0.99 -2.16
CA PHE A 50 9.23 -0.63 -3.14
C PHE A 50 8.88 -1.80 -4.06
N ILE A 51 9.88 -2.59 -4.45
CA ILE A 51 9.69 -3.78 -5.29
C ILE A 51 8.82 -4.81 -4.56
N ILE A 52 9.12 -5.08 -3.28
CA ILE A 52 8.33 -6.01 -2.46
C ILE A 52 6.90 -5.49 -2.29
N LEU A 53 6.71 -4.21 -2.00
CA LEU A 53 5.38 -3.61 -1.86
C LEU A 53 4.56 -3.75 -3.15
N ILE A 54 5.15 -3.44 -4.31
CA ILE A 54 4.48 -3.60 -5.60
C ILE A 54 4.16 -5.06 -5.90
N ALA A 55 5.04 -6.00 -5.57
CA ALA A 55 4.79 -7.42 -5.79
C ALA A 55 3.61 -7.91 -4.94
N VAL A 56 3.59 -7.56 -3.65
CA VAL A 56 2.48 -7.88 -2.74
C VAL A 56 1.17 -7.24 -3.24
N PHE A 57 1.21 -5.96 -3.62
CA PHE A 57 0.07 -5.27 -4.22
C PHE A 57 -0.49 -6.01 -5.44
N ALA A 58 0.38 -6.36 -6.40
CA ALA A 58 -0.02 -7.01 -7.64
C ALA A 58 -0.66 -8.39 -7.38
N ILE A 59 -0.15 -9.16 -6.42
CA ILE A 59 -0.71 -10.45 -6.04
C ILE A 59 -2.13 -10.28 -5.46
N PHE A 60 -2.30 -9.39 -4.48
CA PHE A 60 -3.61 -9.17 -3.85
C PHE A 60 -4.64 -8.61 -4.84
N VAL A 61 -4.24 -7.65 -5.68
CA VAL A 61 -5.10 -7.13 -6.75
C VAL A 61 -5.50 -8.24 -7.73
N SER A 62 -4.57 -9.13 -8.11
CA SER A 62 -4.87 -10.24 -9.02
C SER A 62 -5.86 -11.23 -8.42
N ILE A 63 -5.70 -11.59 -7.13
CA ILE A 63 -6.65 -12.44 -6.40
C ILE A 63 -8.02 -11.77 -6.36
N ARG A 64 -8.07 -10.47 -6.06
CA ARG A 64 -9.35 -9.77 -5.96
C ARG A 64 -10.05 -9.61 -7.31
N ILE A 65 -9.30 -9.37 -8.39
CA ILE A 65 -9.84 -9.37 -9.75
C ILE A 65 -10.42 -10.74 -10.08
N TYR A 66 -9.72 -11.82 -9.75
CA TYR A 66 -10.20 -13.18 -9.95
C TYR A 66 -11.51 -13.45 -9.19
N GLU A 67 -11.61 -13.04 -7.92
CA GLU A 67 -12.84 -13.16 -7.12
C GLU A 67 -14.02 -12.35 -7.67
N VAL A 68 -13.77 -11.23 -8.36
CA VAL A 68 -14.84 -10.40 -8.96
C VAL A 68 -15.31 -10.97 -10.30
N ILE A 69 -14.43 -11.66 -11.02
CA ILE A 69 -14.74 -12.25 -12.33
C ILE A 69 -15.49 -13.58 -12.18
N ILE A 70 -15.26 -14.33 -11.10
CA ILE A 70 -15.91 -15.61 -10.80
C ILE A 70 -17.26 -15.39 -10.11
#